data_AF-A0A7S3GZ76-F1
#
_entry.id   AF-A0A7S3GZ76-F1
#
_cell.length_a   1.000
_cell.length_b   1.000
_cell.length_c   1.000
_cell.angle_alpha   90.00
_cell.angle_beta   90.00
_cell.angle_gamma   90.00
#
_symmetry.space_group_name_H-M   'P 1'
#
loop_
_entity.id
_entity.type
_entity.pdbx_description
1 polymer ?
#
loop_
_entity_poly.entity_id
_entity_poly.type
_entity_poly.pdbx_seq_one_letter_code
_entity_poly.pdbx_strand_id
1 'polypeptide(L)'
;MSYCWGTCDGPTPFQRLVENATEEGSSSLIFGLDFRTEDPPADKYIVPSSVGGDLSSIQLGEVDPQFADTLLWTVQGVSSPSYHQFYIDDVTFCNSHILGNFSQNWQVLVDTGAACLTLPAEIYDSFQSWFNTSSVVNDITSMPAFSYQVSNSANEVTTAYLPLSDLLINATDIETESGAPIVRVRYPTSTDEVRTMRLCVLRGSNIAHRVGGQTEYYVPAPQISFGTLALQSIYFAADFNDVRVGVANKLSNTYIQGFGEASRTGCAAKTVCIGDQDYHQSTNSCQDPPCSHYFFTELDEDTKKCVFNQSNMVGGLVFIILIVCAEVVSYFVAQYSAHTAMEQGRPSTMDPLTKHLGWGFSFFVDWILIHVLQWAPPRNATATVAVGRAPVNE
;
A
#
# COMPACT_ATOMS: atom_id res chain seq x y z
N MET A 1 9.88 -25.20 3.74
CA MET A 1 8.81 -25.91 3.01
C MET A 1 8.64 -25.17 1.69
N SER A 2 8.95 -25.77 0.55
CA SER A 2 9.01 -25.10 -0.76
C SER A 2 8.58 -26.08 -1.85
N TYR A 3 7.99 -25.63 -2.96
CA TYR A 3 7.73 -26.55 -4.08
C TYR A 3 8.94 -26.78 -4.99
N CYS A 4 9.96 -25.89 -4.95
CA CYS A 4 11.30 -25.95 -5.55
C CYS A 4 11.72 -24.65 -6.26
N TRP A 5 13.02 -24.37 -6.33
CA TRP A 5 13.58 -23.32 -7.19
C TRP A 5 13.87 -23.86 -8.60
N GLY A 6 12.85 -23.92 -9.45
CA GLY A 6 12.99 -24.08 -10.91
C GLY A 6 13.30 -25.48 -11.44
N THR A 7 14.42 -26.10 -11.04
CA THR A 7 15.03 -27.28 -11.71
C THR A 7 15.04 -28.55 -10.86
N CYS A 8 13.95 -28.85 -10.14
CA CYS A 8 13.92 -30.09 -9.38
C CYS A 8 13.54 -31.26 -10.27
N ASP A 9 14.49 -32.18 -10.49
CA ASP A 9 14.21 -33.53 -11.00
C ASP A 9 13.58 -34.37 -9.88
N GLY A 10 12.30 -34.08 -9.58
CA GLY A 10 11.48 -34.85 -8.64
C GLY A 10 11.14 -34.14 -7.31
N PRO A 11 10.53 -34.87 -6.36
CA PRO A 11 9.99 -34.30 -5.13
C PRO A 11 11.10 -33.82 -4.18
N THR A 12 10.86 -32.67 -3.54
CA THR A 12 11.70 -32.11 -2.48
C THR A 12 11.84 -33.05 -1.29
N PRO A 13 12.88 -32.89 -0.45
CA PRO A 13 12.99 -33.67 0.80
C PRO A 13 11.74 -33.58 1.69
N PHE A 14 11.06 -32.43 1.70
CA PHE A 14 9.84 -32.26 2.47
C PHE A 14 8.63 -32.94 1.81
N GLN A 15 8.47 -32.86 0.48
CA GLN A 15 7.43 -33.62 -0.22
C GLN A 15 7.60 -35.13 -0.02
N ARG A 16 8.84 -35.64 -0.06
CA ARG A 16 9.13 -37.05 0.26
C ARG A 16 8.81 -37.41 1.71
N LEU A 17 9.00 -36.48 2.64
CA LEU A 17 8.59 -36.68 4.03
C LEU A 17 7.06 -36.82 4.14
N VAL A 18 6.31 -35.97 3.42
CA VAL A 18 4.84 -36.07 3.34
C VAL A 18 4.42 -37.39 2.69
N GLU A 19 5.03 -37.77 1.56
CA GLU A 19 4.82 -39.06 0.87
C GLU A 19 5.04 -40.27 1.79
N ASN A 20 6.08 -40.23 2.62
CA ASN A 20 6.39 -41.33 3.51
C ASN A 20 5.50 -41.35 4.77
N ALA A 21 4.93 -40.20 5.14
CA ALA A 21 4.04 -40.08 6.30
C ALA A 21 2.60 -40.48 5.96
N THR A 22 2.20 -40.41 4.69
CA THR A 22 0.91 -40.92 4.21
C THR A 22 0.88 -42.44 4.19
N GLU A 23 -0.26 -43.05 4.55
CA GLU A 23 -0.46 -44.50 4.49
C GLU A 23 -0.11 -45.06 3.09
N GLU A 24 0.52 -46.24 3.05
CA GLU A 24 0.87 -46.92 1.80
C GLU A 24 -0.36 -47.04 0.88
N GLY A 25 -0.35 -46.29 -0.23
CA GLY A 25 -1.43 -46.25 -1.22
C GLY A 25 -2.24 -44.96 -1.27
N SER A 26 -2.06 -44.04 -0.33
CA SER A 26 -2.59 -42.68 -0.42
C SER A 26 -1.67 -41.81 -1.28
N SER A 27 -2.18 -41.26 -2.37
CA SER A 27 -1.45 -40.31 -3.21
C SER A 27 -1.57 -38.85 -2.73
N SER A 28 -2.02 -38.64 -1.49
CA SER A 28 -2.33 -37.29 -0.97
C SER A 28 -1.06 -36.56 -0.55
N LEU A 29 -0.54 -35.67 -1.39
CA LEU A 29 0.61 -34.84 -1.05
C LEU A 29 0.16 -33.53 -0.41
N ILE A 30 -0.47 -33.65 0.76
CA ILE A 30 -1.07 -32.52 1.48
C ILE A 30 -0.38 -32.36 2.83
N PHE A 31 -0.22 -31.14 3.31
CA PHE A 31 0.09 -30.89 4.70
C PHE A 31 -0.68 -29.69 5.26
N GLY A 32 -0.93 -29.73 6.57
CA GLY A 32 -1.56 -28.67 7.35
C GLY A 32 -0.62 -28.10 8.40
N LEU A 33 -0.75 -26.81 8.70
CA LEU A 33 -0.04 -26.11 9.76
C LEU A 33 -1.06 -25.41 10.66
N ASP A 34 -1.02 -25.75 11.95
CA ASP A 34 -1.79 -25.11 13.01
C ASP A 34 -0.83 -24.55 14.08
N PHE A 35 -0.39 -23.29 13.91
CA PHE A 35 0.39 -22.61 14.95
C PHE A 35 -0.54 -22.04 16.02
N ARG A 36 -0.29 -22.31 17.30
CA ARG A 36 -1.09 -21.78 18.42
C ARG A 36 -0.22 -20.97 19.38
N THR A 37 -0.82 -19.93 19.95
CA THR A 37 -0.23 -19.18 21.06
C THR A 37 -0.25 -20.06 22.30
N GLU A 38 0.78 -19.96 23.15
CA GLU A 38 0.75 -20.57 24.48
C GLU A 38 -0.27 -19.84 25.36
N ASP A 39 -1.06 -20.59 26.15
CA ASP A 39 -2.10 -20.06 27.05
C ASP A 39 -3.06 -19.03 26.40
N PRO A 40 -3.73 -19.38 25.29
CA PRO A 40 -4.64 -18.45 24.62
C PRO A 40 -5.86 -18.13 25.50
N PRO A 41 -6.50 -16.96 25.35
CA PRO A 41 -7.81 -16.71 25.93
C PRO A 41 -8.78 -17.84 25.57
N ALA A 42 -9.61 -18.28 26.52
CA ALA A 42 -10.47 -19.45 26.37
C ALA A 42 -11.45 -19.36 25.17
N ASP A 43 -11.78 -18.15 24.75
CA ASP A 43 -12.67 -17.86 23.62
C ASP A 43 -11.93 -17.53 22.33
N LYS A 44 -10.59 -17.57 22.28
CA LYS A 44 -9.82 -17.13 21.10
C LYS A 44 -10.10 -17.97 19.86
N TYR A 45 -10.09 -19.29 19.98
CA TYR A 45 -10.19 -20.21 18.83
C TYR A 45 -11.60 -20.82 18.71
N ILE A 46 -12.05 -21.11 17.48
CA ILE A 46 -13.37 -21.71 17.20
C ILE A 46 -13.52 -23.09 17.88
N VAL A 47 -12.44 -23.88 17.92
CA VAL A 47 -12.45 -25.21 18.53
C VAL A 47 -11.68 -25.17 19.85
N PRO A 48 -12.36 -25.31 21.01
CA PRO A 48 -11.70 -25.40 22.29
C PRO A 48 -10.86 -26.69 22.38
N SER A 49 -9.71 -26.60 23.04
CA SER A 49 -8.68 -27.62 23.24
C SER A 49 -9.20 -28.85 24.02
N SER A 50 -10.11 -29.63 23.42
CA SER A 50 -10.82 -30.71 24.11
C SER A 50 -10.15 -32.09 24.01
N VAL A 51 -9.03 -32.23 23.30
CA VAL A 51 -8.20 -33.45 23.30
C VAL A 51 -6.72 -33.06 23.23
N GLY A 52 -6.06 -32.92 24.38
CA GLY A 52 -4.61 -32.65 24.48
C GLY A 52 -4.14 -31.29 23.95
N GLY A 53 -5.07 -30.34 23.86
CA GLY A 53 -4.89 -29.07 23.16
C GLY A 53 -4.09 -28.03 23.91
N ASP A 54 -3.70 -27.01 23.14
CA ASP A 54 -2.76 -25.89 23.39
C ASP A 54 -1.44 -26.02 22.61
N LEU A 55 -1.21 -27.14 21.93
CA LEU A 55 0.00 -27.34 21.14
C LEU A 55 -0.21 -27.00 19.66
N SER A 56 0.79 -26.30 19.10
CA SER A 56 0.92 -26.17 17.65
C SER A 56 1.09 -27.56 17.00
N SER A 57 0.55 -27.76 15.81
CA SER A 57 0.61 -29.05 15.11
C SER A 57 0.88 -28.93 13.61
N ILE A 58 1.38 -30.01 13.04
CA ILE A 58 1.55 -30.22 11.60
C ILE A 58 0.86 -31.52 11.21
N GLN A 59 -0.04 -31.46 10.23
CA GLN A 59 -0.69 -32.63 9.65
C GLN A 59 0.06 -33.01 8.39
N LEU A 60 0.45 -34.28 8.25
CA LEU A 60 1.15 -34.80 7.07
C LEU A 60 0.23 -35.80 6.37
N GLY A 61 -0.06 -35.56 5.10
CA GLY A 61 -0.93 -36.38 4.27
C GLY A 61 -2.40 -35.99 4.26
N GLU A 62 -2.81 -35.14 5.21
CA GLU A 62 -4.19 -34.72 5.39
C GLU A 62 -4.25 -33.28 5.90
N VAL A 63 -5.47 -32.75 5.98
CA VAL A 63 -5.78 -31.51 6.69
C VAL A 63 -6.46 -31.86 8.01
N ASP A 64 -6.33 -31.00 9.02
CA ASP A 64 -7.08 -31.16 10.26
C ASP A 64 -8.60 -31.15 9.93
N PRO A 65 -9.34 -32.22 10.30
CA PRO A 65 -10.78 -32.32 10.03
C PRO A 65 -11.60 -31.14 10.57
N GLN A 66 -11.09 -30.46 11.60
CA GLN A 66 -11.73 -29.28 12.20
C GLN A 66 -11.85 -28.12 11.21
N PHE A 67 -10.90 -27.99 10.28
CA PHE A 67 -10.85 -26.89 9.33
C PHE A 67 -11.28 -27.30 7.93
N ALA A 68 -11.42 -28.60 7.65
CA ALA A 68 -11.68 -29.15 6.30
C ALA A 68 -12.85 -28.46 5.58
N ASP A 69 -13.95 -28.18 6.28
CA ASP A 69 -15.16 -27.54 5.71
C ASP A 69 -15.06 -26.01 5.55
N THR A 70 -14.09 -25.39 6.23
CA THR A 70 -13.89 -23.92 6.23
C THR A 70 -12.66 -23.48 5.45
N LEU A 71 -11.89 -24.45 4.94
CA LEU A 71 -10.63 -24.25 4.25
C LEU A 71 -10.89 -23.72 2.84
N LEU A 72 -10.52 -22.47 2.62
CA LEU A 72 -10.62 -21.85 1.30
C LEU A 72 -9.37 -22.17 0.49
N TRP A 73 -9.51 -23.00 -0.54
CA TRP A 73 -8.40 -23.36 -1.43
C TRP A 73 -8.20 -22.34 -2.55
N THR A 74 -6.96 -21.90 -2.74
CA THR A 74 -6.53 -20.98 -3.79
C THR A 74 -5.41 -21.62 -4.62
N VAL A 75 -5.56 -21.60 -5.94
CA VAL A 75 -4.56 -22.16 -6.87
C VAL A 75 -3.37 -21.20 -6.96
N GLN A 76 -2.16 -21.75 -6.98
CA GLN A 76 -0.95 -20.95 -7.15
C GLN A 76 -0.89 -20.34 -8.56
N GLY A 77 -0.48 -19.07 -8.65
CA GLY A 77 -0.44 -18.35 -9.94
C GLY A 77 0.59 -18.87 -10.96
N VAL A 78 1.42 -19.85 -10.59
CA VAL A 78 2.42 -20.48 -11.45
C VAL A 78 2.40 -22.00 -11.24
N SER A 79 2.70 -22.77 -12.29
CA SER A 79 2.68 -24.24 -12.25
C SER A 79 3.80 -24.87 -11.42
N SER A 80 4.81 -24.10 -11.05
CA SER A 80 5.96 -24.57 -10.25
C SER A 80 6.40 -23.48 -9.25
N PRO A 81 5.59 -23.22 -8.22
CA PRO A 81 5.81 -22.09 -7.31
C PRO A 81 6.94 -22.38 -6.34
N SER A 82 7.95 -21.52 -6.26
CA SER A 82 9.04 -21.76 -5.30
C SER A 82 8.62 -21.72 -3.84
N TYR A 83 7.53 -20.99 -3.54
CA TYR A 83 7.06 -20.75 -2.19
C TYR A 83 5.56 -20.96 -2.06
N HIS A 84 5.10 -21.18 -0.83
CA HIS A 84 3.70 -21.18 -0.48
C HIS A 84 3.20 -19.73 -0.38
N GLN A 85 2.31 -19.34 -1.29
CA GLN A 85 1.84 -17.96 -1.38
C GLN A 85 0.35 -17.91 -1.70
N PHE A 86 -0.35 -16.90 -1.21
CA PHE A 86 -1.74 -16.65 -1.55
C PHE A 86 -1.95 -15.15 -1.71
N TYR A 87 -3.10 -14.74 -2.25
CA TYR A 87 -3.45 -13.33 -2.35
C TYR A 87 -4.42 -12.97 -1.23
N ILE A 88 -4.20 -11.79 -0.65
CA ILE A 88 -5.15 -11.15 0.25
C ILE A 88 -5.71 -9.90 -0.42
N ASP A 89 -6.98 -9.67 -0.20
CA ASP A 89 -7.75 -8.52 -0.64
C ASP A 89 -8.16 -7.69 0.58
N ASP A 90 -8.52 -6.44 0.35
CA ASP A 90 -9.19 -5.57 1.34
C ASP A 90 -8.54 -5.56 2.73
N VAL A 91 -7.21 -5.37 2.78
CA VAL A 91 -6.51 -5.34 4.06
C VAL A 91 -6.85 -4.04 4.79
N THR A 92 -7.52 -4.18 5.94
CA THR A 92 -7.90 -3.05 6.79
C THR A 92 -7.23 -3.12 8.15
N PHE A 93 -6.98 -1.95 8.74
CA PHE A 93 -6.50 -1.78 10.10
C PHE A 93 -7.13 -0.51 10.69
N CYS A 94 -7.67 -0.57 11.91
CA CYS A 94 -8.38 0.56 12.53
C CYS A 94 -9.48 1.17 11.62
N ASN A 95 -10.24 0.32 10.92
CA ASN A 95 -11.27 0.70 9.95
C ASN A 95 -10.76 1.50 8.73
N SER A 96 -9.48 1.35 8.40
CA SER A 96 -8.85 2.01 7.25
C SER A 96 -8.17 1.00 6.33
N HIS A 97 -8.31 1.16 5.01
CA HIS A 97 -7.64 0.31 4.03
C HIS A 97 -6.16 0.66 3.95
N ILE A 98 -5.29 -0.26 4.39
CA ILE A 98 -3.86 0.03 4.50
C ILE A 98 -3.08 -0.20 3.21
N LEU A 99 -3.63 -0.97 2.25
CA LEU A 99 -3.09 -1.06 0.90
C LEU A 99 -3.22 0.27 0.12
N GLY A 100 -4.01 1.21 0.62
CA GLY A 100 -4.14 2.55 0.07
C GLY A 100 -4.51 2.54 -1.42
N ASN A 101 -3.78 3.34 -2.19
CA ASN A 101 -3.90 3.40 -3.65
C ASN A 101 -2.85 2.56 -4.38
N PHE A 102 -2.10 1.70 -3.67
CA PHE A 102 -1.04 0.88 -4.27
C PHE A 102 -1.62 -0.31 -5.02
N SER A 103 -2.56 -1.04 -4.40
CA SER A 103 -3.25 -2.18 -4.99
C SER A 103 -4.52 -2.53 -4.21
N GLN A 104 -5.43 -3.28 -4.84
CA GLN A 104 -6.60 -3.88 -4.18
C GLN A 104 -6.30 -5.24 -3.56
N ASN A 105 -5.23 -5.88 -4.03
CA ASN A 105 -4.77 -7.18 -3.57
C ASN A 105 -3.27 -7.20 -3.36
N TRP A 106 -2.78 -8.10 -2.51
CA TRP A 106 -1.36 -8.26 -2.27
C TRP A 106 -1.00 -9.72 -2.08
N GLN A 107 0.18 -10.09 -2.57
CA GLN A 107 0.67 -11.46 -2.41
C GLN A 107 1.29 -11.63 -1.02
N VAL A 108 0.86 -12.67 -0.33
CA VAL A 108 1.36 -13.12 0.97
C VAL A 108 2.23 -14.35 0.78
N LEU A 109 3.43 -14.31 1.35
CA LEU A 109 4.32 -15.44 1.53
C LEU A 109 4.07 -16.07 2.91
N VAL A 110 3.92 -17.39 2.96
CA VAL A 110 3.92 -18.15 4.21
C VAL A 110 5.36 -18.49 4.58
N ASP A 111 5.90 -17.80 5.57
CA ASP A 111 7.30 -17.90 5.96
C ASP A 111 7.44 -18.46 7.37
N THR A 112 7.46 -19.79 7.47
CA THR A 112 7.71 -20.49 8.74
C THR A 112 9.14 -20.28 9.29
N GLY A 113 10.05 -19.67 8.52
CA GLY A 113 11.40 -19.33 8.95
C GLY A 113 11.49 -17.95 9.62
N ALA A 114 10.49 -17.09 9.41
CA ALA A 114 10.37 -15.80 10.07
C ALA A 114 9.39 -15.87 11.25
N ALA A 115 9.63 -15.08 12.29
CA ALA A 115 8.68 -14.95 13.40
C ALA A 115 7.64 -13.85 13.15
N CYS A 116 8.09 -12.69 12.66
CA CYS A 116 7.27 -11.49 12.52
C CYS A 116 6.46 -11.43 11.23
N LEU A 117 5.41 -10.60 11.27
CA LEU A 117 4.78 -10.07 10.07
C LEU A 117 5.73 -9.05 9.42
N THR A 118 6.06 -9.21 8.14
CA THR A 118 6.79 -8.19 7.38
C THR A 118 5.90 -7.59 6.32
N LEU A 119 5.74 -6.26 6.35
CA LEU A 119 4.94 -5.52 5.39
C LEU A 119 5.84 -4.75 4.43
N PRO A 120 5.53 -4.68 3.12
CA PRO A 120 6.17 -3.73 2.22
C PRO A 120 6.15 -2.32 2.79
N ALA A 121 7.19 -1.55 2.51
CA ALA A 121 7.49 -0.34 3.26
C ALA A 121 6.35 0.68 3.28
N GLU A 122 5.67 0.90 2.16
CA GLU A 122 4.57 1.84 2.06
C GLU A 122 3.28 1.33 2.75
N ILE A 123 3.06 0.00 2.77
CA ILE A 123 1.97 -0.62 3.54
C ILE A 123 2.27 -0.54 5.03
N TYR A 124 3.53 -0.73 5.42
CA TYR A 124 4.00 -0.56 6.79
C TYR A 124 3.83 0.89 7.28
N ASP A 125 4.26 1.86 6.47
CA ASP A 125 4.14 3.28 6.78
C ASP A 125 2.66 3.67 6.89
N SER A 126 1.79 3.05 6.07
CA SER A 126 0.34 3.20 6.15
C SER A 126 -0.22 2.65 7.47
N PHE A 127 0.15 1.43 7.85
CA PHE A 127 -0.16 0.85 9.16
C PHE A 127 0.27 1.77 10.33
N GLN A 128 1.51 2.28 10.28
CA GLN A 128 2.06 3.17 11.31
C GLN A 128 1.26 4.47 11.48
N SER A 129 0.73 5.03 10.38
CA SER A 129 -0.09 6.25 10.45
C SER A 129 -1.41 6.06 11.22
N TRP A 130 -1.89 4.82 11.30
CA TRP A 130 -3.11 4.44 11.99
C TRP A 130 -2.87 3.82 13.36
N PHE A 131 -1.63 3.48 13.71
CA PHE A 131 -1.28 2.87 14.98
C PHE A 131 -0.80 3.92 16.00
N ASN A 132 -1.49 4.01 17.13
CA ASN A 132 -1.13 4.92 18.22
C ASN A 132 -0.21 4.23 19.23
N THR A 133 1.10 4.46 19.11
CA THR A 133 2.14 3.95 20.02
C THR A 133 2.27 4.74 21.33
N SER A 134 1.63 5.91 21.44
CA SER A 134 1.82 6.81 22.60
C SER A 134 0.98 6.41 23.82
N SER A 135 -0.14 5.72 23.60
CA SER A 135 -1.03 5.27 24.67
C SER A 135 -0.52 4.00 25.34
N VAL A 136 -0.67 3.90 26.66
CA VAL A 136 -0.50 2.63 27.38
C VAL A 136 -1.69 1.73 27.07
N VAL A 137 -1.42 0.53 26.59
CA VAL A 137 -2.41 -0.53 26.38
C VAL A 137 -2.70 -1.15 27.75
N ASN A 138 -3.91 -0.93 28.27
CA ASN A 138 -4.31 -1.47 29.57
C ASN A 138 -4.77 -2.93 29.52
N ASP A 139 -5.19 -3.37 28.34
CA ASP A 139 -5.66 -4.72 28.08
C ASP A 139 -5.18 -5.11 26.67
N ILE A 140 -4.33 -6.13 26.57
CA ILE A 140 -3.82 -6.61 25.29
C ILE A 140 -4.92 -7.12 24.36
N THR A 141 -6.03 -7.61 24.92
CA THR A 141 -7.17 -8.11 24.13
C THR A 141 -7.94 -6.98 23.44
N SER A 142 -7.79 -5.74 23.93
CA SER A 142 -8.37 -4.53 23.33
C SER A 142 -7.58 -4.00 22.13
N MET A 143 -6.39 -4.55 21.86
CA MET A 143 -5.57 -4.12 20.73
C MET A 143 -6.30 -4.33 19.39
N PRO A 144 -6.04 -3.49 18.38
CA PRO A 144 -6.62 -3.67 17.06
C PRO A 144 -6.10 -4.95 16.38
N ALA A 145 -6.80 -5.36 15.33
CA ALA A 145 -6.39 -6.44 14.45
C ALA A 145 -6.32 -5.92 13.02
N PHE A 146 -5.47 -6.54 12.19
CA PHE A 146 -5.66 -6.47 10.75
C PHE A 146 -6.87 -7.34 10.39
N SER A 147 -7.68 -6.89 9.45
CA SER A 147 -8.64 -7.76 8.75
C SER A 147 -8.24 -7.84 7.29
N TYR A 148 -8.45 -8.99 6.66
CA TYR A 148 -8.21 -9.15 5.23
C TYR A 148 -9.11 -10.26 4.69
N GLN A 149 -9.34 -10.22 3.39
CA GLN A 149 -10.14 -11.21 2.68
C GLN A 149 -9.21 -12.11 1.87
N VAL A 150 -9.56 -13.39 1.78
CA VAL A 150 -8.96 -14.33 0.83
C VAL A 150 -10.08 -14.78 -0.09
N SER A 151 -9.83 -14.75 -1.39
CA SER A 151 -10.77 -15.15 -2.43
C SER A 151 -10.22 -16.31 -3.26
N ASN A 152 -11.09 -17.22 -3.72
CA ASN A 152 -10.72 -18.29 -4.64
C ASN A 152 -11.23 -18.06 -6.07
N SER A 153 -10.89 -18.97 -6.99
CA SER A 153 -11.34 -18.91 -8.39
C SER A 153 -12.85 -19.08 -8.58
N ALA A 154 -13.58 -19.55 -7.57
CA ALA A 154 -15.03 -19.65 -7.55
C ALA A 154 -15.71 -18.39 -6.97
N ASN A 155 -14.94 -17.34 -6.65
CA ASN A 155 -15.37 -16.13 -5.95
C ASN A 155 -15.94 -16.39 -4.54
N GLU A 156 -15.59 -17.51 -3.93
CA GLU A 156 -15.82 -17.71 -2.50
C GLU A 156 -14.82 -16.86 -1.73
N VAL A 157 -15.29 -16.21 -0.68
CA VAL A 157 -14.49 -15.26 0.12
C VAL A 157 -14.54 -15.68 1.58
N THR A 158 -13.38 -15.74 2.22
CA THR A 158 -13.27 -15.86 3.67
C THR A 158 -12.58 -14.63 4.24
N THR A 159 -13.07 -14.14 5.38
CA THR A 159 -12.43 -13.04 6.10
C THR A 159 -11.62 -13.60 7.25
N ALA A 160 -10.36 -13.19 7.34
CA ALA A 160 -9.46 -13.56 8.42
C ALA A 160 -8.97 -12.31 9.15
N TYR A 161 -8.55 -12.52 10.39
CA TYR A 161 -8.09 -11.46 11.27
C TYR A 161 -6.72 -11.81 11.84
N LEU A 162 -5.87 -10.80 11.99
CA LEU A 162 -4.57 -10.92 12.63
C LEU A 162 -4.50 -9.93 13.81
N PRO A 163 -4.76 -10.39 15.04
CA PRO A 163 -4.73 -9.55 16.24
C PRO A 163 -3.31 -9.06 16.51
N LEU A 164 -3.14 -7.78 16.86
CA LEU A 164 -1.82 -7.28 17.25
C LEU A 164 -1.33 -7.89 18.57
N SER A 165 -2.23 -8.37 19.43
CA SER A 165 -1.87 -9.08 20.66
C SER A 165 -1.05 -10.34 20.39
N ASP A 166 -1.27 -11.00 19.26
CA ASP A 166 -0.55 -12.21 18.84
C ASP A 166 0.86 -11.90 18.30
N LEU A 167 1.11 -10.63 17.98
CA LEU A 167 2.39 -10.14 17.48
C LEU A 167 3.21 -9.44 18.57
N LEU A 168 2.74 -9.42 19.83
CA LEU A 168 3.51 -8.85 20.94
C LEU A 168 4.61 -9.81 21.39
N ILE A 169 5.82 -9.29 21.49
CA ILE A 169 7.00 -10.01 21.99
C ILE A 169 7.79 -9.15 22.97
N ASN A 170 8.62 -9.77 23.80
CA ASN A 170 9.46 -9.00 24.71
C ASN A 170 10.45 -8.15 23.91
N ALA A 171 10.77 -6.96 24.43
CA ALA A 171 11.71 -6.08 23.76
C ALA A 171 13.09 -6.71 23.56
N THR A 172 13.49 -7.61 24.47
CA THR A 172 14.76 -8.36 24.43
C THR A 172 14.85 -9.38 23.30
N ASP A 173 13.71 -9.89 22.84
CA ASP A 173 13.66 -10.99 21.88
C ASP A 173 13.90 -10.50 20.43
N ILE A 174 13.85 -9.19 20.22
CA ILE A 174 13.94 -8.56 18.91
C ILE A 174 14.78 -7.27 18.90
N GLU A 175 15.73 -7.13 19.83
CA GLU A 175 16.53 -5.91 19.98
C GLU A 175 17.26 -5.51 18.69
N THR A 176 17.55 -6.48 17.82
CA THR A 176 18.28 -6.28 16.56
C THR A 176 17.41 -5.86 15.38
N GLU A 177 16.09 -6.07 15.40
CA GLU A 177 15.24 -5.72 14.26
C GLU A 177 14.83 -4.25 14.32
N SER A 178 15.61 -3.41 13.63
CA SER A 178 15.29 -2.01 13.44
C SER A 178 13.96 -1.87 12.70
N GLY A 179 12.97 -1.28 13.36
CA GLY A 179 11.67 -0.99 12.73
C GLY A 179 10.49 -1.46 13.56
N ALA A 180 10.64 -2.50 14.40
CA ALA A 180 9.54 -3.01 15.23
C ALA A 180 8.98 -1.92 16.17
N PRO A 181 7.67 -1.57 16.08
CA PRO A 181 7.07 -0.54 16.93
C PRO A 181 7.16 -0.88 18.41
N ILE A 182 7.39 0.13 19.25
CA ILE A 182 7.39 -0.01 20.70
C ILE A 182 5.96 0.17 21.21
N VAL A 183 5.53 -0.73 22.10
CA VAL A 183 4.22 -0.67 22.75
C VAL A 183 4.40 -0.75 24.25
N ARG A 184 3.67 0.08 25.00
CA ARG A 184 3.66 0.04 26.46
C ARG A 184 2.41 -0.68 26.93
N VAL A 185 2.58 -1.80 27.61
CA VAL A 185 1.47 -2.66 28.05
C VAL A 185 1.44 -2.68 29.58
N ARG A 186 0.27 -2.41 30.16
CA ARG A 186 0.02 -2.61 31.59
C ARG A 186 -0.50 -4.02 31.81
N TYR A 187 0.15 -4.78 32.68
CA TYR A 187 -0.33 -6.11 33.05
C TYR A 187 -1.23 -6.04 34.28
N PRO A 188 -2.40 -6.73 34.29
CA PRO A 188 -3.36 -6.67 35.40
C PRO A 188 -2.88 -7.39 36.68
N THR A 189 -1.69 -7.97 36.71
CA THR A 189 -1.17 -8.74 37.84
C THR A 189 -0.56 -7.86 38.94
N SER A 190 -1.36 -7.49 39.95
CA SER A 190 -1.01 -6.97 41.30
C SER A 190 -0.04 -5.78 41.48
N THR A 191 0.79 -5.41 40.50
CA THR A 191 1.79 -4.34 40.61
C THR A 191 1.56 -3.17 39.65
N ASP A 192 0.49 -3.18 38.84
CA ASP A 192 0.20 -2.11 37.87
C ASP A 192 1.41 -1.78 36.96
N GLU A 193 2.28 -2.76 36.75
CA GLU A 193 3.55 -2.59 36.08
C GLU A 193 3.32 -2.37 34.58
N VAL A 194 3.83 -1.26 34.07
CA VAL A 194 3.87 -0.96 32.64
C VAL A 194 5.17 -1.50 32.06
N ARG A 195 5.07 -2.51 31.21
CA ARG A 195 6.20 -3.10 30.51
C ARG A 195 6.31 -2.55 29.09
N THR A 196 7.54 -2.42 28.62
CA THR A 196 7.83 -2.06 27.24
C THR A 196 7.96 -3.35 26.43
N MET A 197 7.07 -3.51 25.46
CA MET A 197 7.02 -4.63 24.53
C MET A 197 7.35 -4.14 23.11
N ARG A 198 7.61 -5.08 22.20
CA ARG A 198 7.76 -4.81 20.77
C ARG A 198 6.61 -5.48 20.02
N LEU A 199 6.12 -4.80 18.99
CA LEU A 199 5.21 -5.40 18.04
C LEU A 199 6.05 -6.02 16.91
N CYS A 200 5.90 -7.32 16.68
CA CYS A 200 6.57 -8.10 15.64
C CYS A 200 5.94 -7.82 14.25
N VAL A 201 5.87 -6.54 13.89
CA VAL A 201 5.49 -6.02 12.57
C VAL A 201 6.67 -5.23 12.04
N LEU A 202 7.29 -5.70 10.98
CA LEU A 202 8.54 -5.18 10.43
C LEU A 202 8.30 -4.44 9.12
N ARG A 203 9.10 -3.38 8.91
CA ARG A 203 9.15 -2.63 7.67
C ARG A 203 10.05 -3.35 6.67
N GLY A 204 9.47 -3.85 5.59
CA GLY A 204 10.16 -4.51 4.50
C GLY A 204 10.70 -3.55 3.43
N SER A 205 10.97 -4.10 2.24
CA SER A 205 11.46 -3.36 1.07
C SER A 205 10.42 -2.38 0.54
N ASN A 206 10.91 -1.27 -0.06
CA ASN A 206 10.04 -0.31 -0.75
C ASN A 206 9.41 -0.97 -1.98
N ILE A 207 8.16 -0.60 -2.29
CA ILE A 207 7.43 -1.01 -3.49
C ILE A 207 7.92 -0.20 -4.69
N ALA A 208 8.34 1.05 -4.47
CA ALA A 208 8.86 1.92 -5.51
C ALA A 208 10.22 2.56 -5.15
N HIS A 209 10.94 3.00 -6.17
CA HIS A 209 12.16 3.78 -6.04
C HIS A 209 12.15 4.93 -7.05
N ARG A 210 12.99 5.96 -6.81
CA ARG A 210 13.07 7.13 -7.68
C ARG A 210 14.33 7.09 -8.54
N VAL A 211 14.16 7.12 -9.86
CA VAL A 211 15.24 7.20 -10.85
C VAL A 211 14.99 8.42 -11.72
N GLY A 212 15.95 9.36 -11.75
CA GLY A 212 15.82 10.58 -12.59
C GLY A 212 14.60 11.45 -12.29
N GLY A 213 14.05 11.39 -11.06
CA GLY A 213 12.84 12.12 -10.67
C GLY A 213 11.52 11.42 -11.03
N GLN A 214 11.58 10.26 -11.72
CA GLN A 214 10.41 9.41 -11.97
C GLN A 214 10.32 8.31 -10.90
N THR A 215 9.08 7.89 -10.60
CA THR A 215 8.81 6.79 -9.65
C THR A 215 8.69 5.50 -10.44
N GLU A 216 9.57 4.55 -10.17
CA GLU A 216 9.61 3.22 -10.77
C GLU A 216 9.24 2.15 -9.73
N TYR A 217 8.37 1.23 -10.10
CA TYR A 217 7.90 0.15 -9.22
C TYR A 217 8.74 -1.11 -9.41
N TYR A 218 9.05 -1.82 -8.32
CA TYR A 218 9.74 -3.10 -8.40
C TYR A 218 8.83 -4.16 -9.05
N VAL A 219 9.42 -4.97 -9.92
CA VAL A 219 8.75 -6.11 -10.57
C VAL A 219 9.61 -7.36 -10.38
N PRO A 220 9.15 -8.39 -9.63
CA PRO A 220 7.88 -8.42 -8.91
C PRO A 220 7.87 -7.44 -7.71
N ALA A 221 6.68 -7.00 -7.31
CA ALA A 221 6.51 -6.19 -6.10
C ALA A 221 6.91 -7.01 -4.85
N PRO A 222 7.44 -6.37 -3.79
CA PRO A 222 7.76 -7.06 -2.54
C PRO A 222 6.50 -7.68 -1.92
N GLN A 223 6.62 -8.91 -1.43
CA GLN A 223 5.52 -9.66 -0.82
C GLN A 223 5.29 -9.23 0.64
N ILE A 224 4.08 -9.46 1.16
CA ILE A 224 3.84 -9.49 2.61
C ILE A 224 4.32 -10.85 3.12
N SER A 225 5.13 -10.88 4.17
CA SER A 225 5.61 -12.16 4.76
C SER A 225 4.87 -12.44 6.06
N PHE A 226 4.12 -13.54 6.09
CA PHE A 226 3.48 -14.06 7.30
C PHE A 226 4.45 -15.00 8.01
N GLY A 227 5.13 -14.47 9.02
CA GLY A 227 5.90 -15.25 9.98
C GLY A 227 5.02 -16.08 10.91
N THR A 228 5.66 -16.94 11.71
CA THR A 228 4.97 -17.90 12.59
C THR A 228 3.99 -17.26 13.56
N LEU A 229 4.24 -16.03 14.05
CA LEU A 229 3.29 -15.32 14.92
C LEU A 229 2.03 -14.90 14.16
N ALA A 230 2.18 -14.43 12.92
CA ALA A 230 1.05 -14.10 12.05
C ALA A 230 0.23 -15.34 11.68
N LEU A 231 0.92 -16.48 11.48
CA LEU A 231 0.27 -17.75 11.19
C LEU A 231 -0.51 -18.32 12.40
N GLN A 232 -0.45 -17.73 13.59
CA GLN A 232 -1.22 -18.21 14.74
C GLN A 232 -2.73 -18.00 14.61
N SER A 233 -3.15 -17.01 13.81
CA SER A 233 -4.57 -16.63 13.65
C SER A 233 -5.27 -17.36 12.50
N ILE A 234 -4.52 -18.04 11.63
CA ILE A 234 -5.05 -18.82 10.51
C ILE A 234 -4.57 -20.26 10.54
N TYR A 235 -5.38 -21.15 10.00
CA TYR A 235 -4.96 -22.50 9.65
C TYR A 235 -4.52 -22.47 8.19
N PHE A 236 -3.33 -22.98 7.93
CA PHE A 236 -2.75 -23.02 6.60
C PHE A 236 -2.64 -24.48 6.14
N ALA A 237 -2.95 -24.74 4.88
CA ALA A 237 -2.67 -26.02 4.26
C ALA A 237 -2.06 -25.82 2.88
N ALA A 238 -1.32 -26.80 2.41
CA ALA A 238 -0.83 -26.84 1.04
C ALA A 238 -1.03 -28.23 0.45
N ASP A 239 -1.46 -28.23 -0.80
CA ASP A 239 -1.68 -29.43 -1.60
C ASP A 239 -0.71 -29.37 -2.78
N PHE A 240 0.26 -30.28 -2.75
CA PHE A 240 1.29 -30.38 -3.79
C PHE A 240 0.78 -31.03 -5.08
N ASN A 241 -0.31 -31.82 -5.02
CA ASN A 241 -0.87 -32.46 -6.21
C ASN A 241 -1.56 -31.43 -7.11
N ASP A 242 -2.40 -30.59 -6.50
CA ASP A 242 -3.19 -29.58 -7.20
C ASP A 242 -2.51 -28.20 -7.24
N VAL A 243 -1.30 -28.09 -6.68
CA VAL A 243 -0.50 -26.85 -6.61
C VAL A 243 -1.34 -25.69 -6.06
N ARG A 244 -1.94 -25.90 -4.90
CA ARG A 244 -2.84 -24.95 -4.25
C ARG A 244 -2.54 -24.83 -2.76
N VAL A 245 -3.01 -23.74 -2.16
CA VAL A 245 -2.92 -23.49 -0.72
C VAL A 245 -4.29 -23.18 -0.14
N GLY A 246 -4.54 -23.70 1.05
CA GLY A 246 -5.76 -23.52 1.81
C GLY A 246 -5.55 -22.57 2.97
N VAL A 247 -6.50 -21.66 3.19
CA VAL A 247 -6.51 -20.77 4.35
C VAL A 247 -7.88 -20.86 5.03
N ALA A 248 -7.87 -21.03 6.36
CA ALA A 248 -9.07 -20.94 7.19
C ALA A 248 -8.85 -19.99 8.36
N ASN A 249 -9.89 -19.24 8.73
CA ASN A 249 -9.88 -18.44 9.96
C ASN A 249 -10.01 -19.36 11.17
N LYS A 250 -9.12 -19.20 12.15
CA LYS A 250 -9.17 -19.98 13.41
C LYS A 250 -9.91 -19.27 14.53
N LEU A 251 -10.05 -17.95 14.43
CA LEU A 251 -10.55 -17.13 15.51
C LEU A 251 -12.06 -17.27 15.65
N SER A 252 -12.53 -17.38 16.90
CA SER A 252 -13.96 -17.48 17.17
C SER A 252 -14.68 -16.17 16.86
N ASN A 253 -15.98 -16.24 16.58
CA ASN A 253 -16.79 -15.04 16.36
C ASN A 253 -16.86 -14.13 17.59
N THR A 254 -16.83 -14.68 18.81
CA THR A 254 -16.84 -13.87 20.04
C THR A 254 -15.55 -13.09 20.19
N TYR A 255 -14.42 -13.72 19.90
CA TYR A 255 -13.12 -13.06 19.92
C TYR A 255 -13.01 -12.00 18.80
N ILE A 256 -13.54 -12.29 17.61
CA ILE A 256 -13.59 -11.34 16.48
C ILE A 256 -14.51 -10.14 16.77
N GLN A 257 -15.63 -10.32 17.45
CA GLN A 257 -16.48 -9.20 17.88
C GLN A 257 -15.70 -8.25 18.79
N GLY A 258 -14.78 -8.79 19.57
CA GLY A 258 -13.76 -8.05 20.31
C GLY A 258 -12.88 -7.15 19.43
N PHE A 259 -12.88 -7.28 18.09
CA PHE A 259 -12.23 -6.43 17.08
C PHE A 259 -13.11 -5.33 16.43
N GLY A 260 -14.43 -5.40 16.54
CA GLY A 260 -15.36 -4.50 15.84
C GLY A 260 -15.72 -3.19 16.57
N GLU A 261 -15.54 -3.09 17.89
CA GLU A 261 -16.02 -1.92 18.64
C GLU A 261 -15.11 -0.68 18.47
N ALA A 262 -15.71 0.45 18.07
CA ALA A 262 -15.08 1.68 17.58
C ALA A 262 -14.30 2.53 18.63
N SER A 263 -13.94 1.97 19.79
CA SER A 263 -13.27 2.68 20.89
C SER A 263 -11.94 2.01 21.29
N ARG A 264 -11.11 1.67 20.30
CA ARG A 264 -9.88 0.94 20.57
C ARG A 264 -8.73 1.85 20.98
N THR A 265 -8.25 1.60 22.18
CA THR A 265 -6.88 1.89 22.58
C THR A 265 -5.90 1.38 21.50
N GLY A 266 -5.03 2.26 21.01
CA GLY A 266 -4.03 1.91 20.01
C GLY A 266 -4.37 2.28 18.56
N CYS A 267 -5.57 2.79 18.25
CA CYS A 267 -5.84 3.41 16.95
C CYS A 267 -5.60 4.93 17.00
N ALA A 268 -4.98 5.50 15.98
CA ALA A 268 -4.88 6.94 15.81
C ALA A 268 -6.24 7.53 15.38
N ALA A 269 -6.55 8.72 15.87
CA ALA A 269 -7.73 9.43 15.41
C ALA A 269 -7.56 9.83 13.94
N LYS A 270 -8.65 9.76 13.16
CA LYS A 270 -8.66 10.25 11.78
C LYS A 270 -8.36 11.75 11.76
N THR A 271 -7.37 12.16 10.99
CA THR A 271 -7.05 13.58 10.82
C THR A 271 -8.18 14.30 10.08
N VAL A 272 -8.58 15.46 10.58
CA VAL A 272 -9.61 16.31 9.95
C VAL A 272 -8.93 17.40 9.14
N CYS A 273 -9.15 17.38 7.83
CA CYS A 273 -8.59 18.37 6.92
C CYS A 273 -9.39 19.68 6.94
N ILE A 274 -8.68 20.78 6.73
CA ILE A 274 -9.26 22.12 6.69
C ILE A 274 -9.15 22.71 5.27
N GLY A 275 -10.05 23.63 4.94
CA GLY A 275 -10.01 24.31 3.64
C GLY A 275 -10.19 23.35 2.46
N ASP A 276 -9.26 23.43 1.52
CA ASP A 276 -9.27 22.67 0.27
C ASP A 276 -8.19 21.56 0.28
N GLN A 277 -7.68 21.19 1.46
CA GLN A 277 -6.77 20.06 1.62
C GLN A 277 -7.44 18.74 1.23
N ASP A 278 -6.67 17.85 0.60
CA ASP A 278 -7.13 16.50 0.31
C ASP A 278 -6.72 15.53 1.44
N TYR A 279 -7.64 14.64 1.81
CA TYR A 279 -7.38 13.67 2.88
C TYR A 279 -6.77 12.41 2.31
N HIS A 280 -5.53 12.11 2.71
CA HIS A 280 -4.85 10.89 2.30
C HIS A 280 -5.01 9.82 3.37
N GLN A 281 -5.84 8.82 3.06
CA GLN A 281 -6.17 7.73 3.96
C GLN A 281 -4.95 6.89 4.36
N SER A 282 -4.05 6.59 3.43
CA SER A 282 -2.88 5.77 3.72
C SER A 282 -1.92 6.42 4.72
N THR A 283 -1.77 7.73 4.70
CA THR A 283 -0.86 8.45 5.62
C THR A 283 -1.58 9.07 6.82
N ASN A 284 -2.91 8.89 6.92
CA ASN A 284 -3.78 9.56 7.88
C ASN A 284 -3.45 11.07 8.00
N SER A 285 -3.18 11.72 6.87
CA SER A 285 -2.70 13.11 6.84
C SER A 285 -3.41 13.91 5.76
N CYS A 286 -3.40 15.23 5.94
CA CYS A 286 -3.94 16.17 4.95
C CYS A 286 -2.83 16.66 4.05
N GLN A 287 -3.04 16.62 2.74
CA GLN A 287 -2.12 17.20 1.77
C GLN A 287 -2.66 18.54 1.30
N ASP A 288 -1.78 19.54 1.30
CA ASP A 288 -2.11 20.87 0.84
C ASP A 288 -2.41 20.84 -0.68
N PRO A 289 -3.40 21.61 -1.16
CA PRO A 289 -3.71 21.67 -2.58
C PRO A 289 -2.50 22.23 -3.35
N PRO A 290 -2.25 21.78 -4.59
CA PRO A 290 -1.08 22.20 -5.37
C PRO A 290 -1.25 23.61 -5.95
N CYS A 291 -1.32 24.64 -5.09
CA CYS A 291 -1.53 26.03 -5.49
C CYS A 291 -0.39 26.55 -6.38
N SER A 292 0.82 25.99 -6.27
CA SER A 292 1.96 26.32 -7.13
C SER A 292 1.74 25.97 -8.61
N HIS A 293 0.73 25.15 -8.94
CA HIS A 293 0.36 24.86 -10.33
C HIS A 293 -0.40 26.00 -11.01
N TYR A 294 -0.84 27.03 -10.26
CA TYR A 294 -1.56 28.17 -10.82
C TYR A 294 -0.78 29.48 -10.64
N PHE A 295 -0.52 30.19 -11.74
CA PHE A 295 0.38 31.36 -11.83
C PHE A 295 0.10 32.52 -10.88
N PHE A 296 -1.11 32.65 -10.35
CA PHE A 296 -1.51 33.78 -9.50
C PHE A 296 -2.09 33.36 -8.17
N THR A 297 -1.96 32.08 -7.81
CA THR A 297 -2.43 31.60 -6.52
C THR A 297 -1.28 31.28 -5.61
N GLU A 298 -1.48 31.51 -4.33
CA GLU A 298 -0.61 31.10 -3.26
C GLU A 298 -1.43 30.34 -2.23
N LEU A 299 -0.80 29.43 -1.50
CA LEU A 299 -1.46 28.73 -0.41
C LEU A 299 -1.58 29.70 0.78
N ASP A 300 -2.81 29.94 1.22
CA ASP A 300 -3.06 30.55 2.52
C ASP A 300 -2.83 29.49 3.60
N GLU A 301 -1.79 29.65 4.42
CA GLU A 301 -1.41 28.67 5.44
C GLU A 301 -2.47 28.49 6.55
N ASP A 302 -3.27 29.52 6.83
CA ASP A 302 -4.28 29.47 7.89
C ASP A 302 -5.57 28.80 7.40
N THR A 303 -6.01 29.12 6.18
CA THR A 303 -7.25 28.56 5.63
C THR A 303 -7.03 27.31 4.79
N LYS A 304 -5.78 27.03 4.40
CA LYS A 304 -5.37 25.97 3.48
C LYS A 304 -6.16 25.99 2.17
N LYS A 305 -6.37 27.19 1.65
CA LYS A 305 -7.01 27.45 0.35
C LYS A 305 -6.03 28.13 -0.59
N CYS A 306 -6.19 27.88 -1.88
CA CYS A 306 -5.47 28.64 -2.89
C CYS A 306 -6.12 30.02 -3.05
N VAL A 307 -5.46 31.06 -2.58
CA VAL A 307 -5.94 32.45 -2.68
C VAL A 307 -5.17 33.21 -3.75
N PHE A 308 -5.83 34.16 -4.39
CA PHE A 308 -5.17 35.00 -5.39
C PHE A 308 -4.19 35.96 -4.73
N ASN A 309 -2.91 35.87 -5.12
CA ASN A 309 -1.92 36.84 -4.72
C ASN A 309 -2.04 38.08 -5.64
N GLN A 310 -2.58 39.17 -5.11
CA GLN A 310 -2.79 40.41 -5.86
C GLN A 310 -1.49 40.96 -6.46
N SER A 311 -0.36 40.81 -5.77
CA SER A 311 0.95 41.25 -6.28
C SER A 311 1.37 40.46 -7.51
N ASN A 312 1.23 39.12 -7.46
CA ASN A 312 1.56 38.26 -8.60
C ASN A 312 0.61 38.49 -9.78
N MET A 313 -0.68 38.72 -9.51
CA MET A 313 -1.67 39.03 -10.55
C MET A 313 -1.35 40.37 -11.24
N VAL A 314 -1.05 41.42 -10.47
CA VAL A 314 -0.66 42.73 -11.02
C VAL A 314 0.64 42.61 -11.81
N GLY A 315 1.64 41.90 -11.28
CA GLY A 315 2.90 41.64 -11.99
C GLY A 315 2.69 40.88 -13.30
N GLY A 316 1.84 39.85 -13.30
CA GLY A 316 1.48 39.09 -14.49
C GLY A 316 0.73 39.92 -15.53
N LEU A 317 -0.22 40.77 -15.11
CA LEU A 317 -0.92 41.69 -16.00
C LEU A 317 0.04 42.71 -16.63
N VAL A 318 0.95 43.30 -15.82
CA VAL A 318 1.98 44.21 -16.32
C VAL A 318 2.88 43.50 -17.33
N PHE A 319 3.28 42.26 -17.06
CA PHE A 319 4.09 41.45 -17.97
C PHE A 319 3.37 41.18 -19.31
N ILE A 320 2.09 40.81 -19.27
CA ILE A 320 1.27 40.61 -20.49
C ILE A 320 1.15 41.91 -21.27
N ILE A 321 0.87 43.04 -20.60
CA ILE A 321 0.79 44.36 -21.24
C ILE A 321 2.12 44.72 -21.92
N LEU A 322 3.26 44.45 -21.27
CA LEU A 322 4.58 44.69 -21.84
C LEU A 322 4.82 43.85 -23.10
N ILE A 323 4.41 42.57 -23.10
CA ILE A 323 4.51 41.71 -24.30
C ILE A 323 3.65 42.27 -25.43
N VAL A 324 2.39 42.62 -25.16
CA VAL A 324 1.48 43.18 -26.18
C VAL A 324 2.03 44.50 -26.73
N CYS A 325 2.53 45.39 -25.88
CA CYS A 325 3.17 46.63 -26.32
C CYS A 325 4.41 46.35 -27.18
N ALA A 326 5.24 45.37 -26.80
CA ALA A 326 6.41 44.98 -27.58
C ALA A 326 6.03 44.42 -28.96
N GLU A 327 4.98 43.59 -29.05
CA GLU A 327 4.44 43.12 -30.34
C GLU A 327 3.93 44.27 -31.20
N VAL A 328 3.15 45.19 -30.63
CA VAL A 328 2.60 46.35 -31.35
C VAL A 328 3.72 47.24 -31.88
N VAL A 329 4.74 47.53 -31.06
CA VAL A 329 5.91 48.30 -31.50
C VAL A 329 6.65 47.57 -32.62
N SER A 330 6.86 46.26 -32.47
CA SER A 330 7.52 45.42 -33.49
C SER A 330 6.75 45.44 -34.82
N TYR A 331 5.42 45.36 -34.76
CA TYR A 331 4.55 45.47 -35.94
C TYR A 331 4.66 46.84 -36.62
N PHE A 332 4.59 47.94 -35.87
CA PHE A 332 4.71 49.29 -36.44
C PHE A 332 6.10 49.54 -37.05
N VAL A 333 7.17 49.09 -36.40
CA VAL A 333 8.53 49.18 -36.93
C VAL A 333 8.64 48.40 -38.25
N ALA A 334 8.06 47.19 -38.32
CA ALA A 334 8.04 46.38 -39.54
C ALA A 334 7.22 47.04 -40.68
N GLN A 335 6.06 47.61 -40.38
CA GLN A 335 5.23 48.30 -41.39
C GLN A 335 5.88 49.58 -41.91
N TYR A 336 6.44 50.41 -41.01
CA TYR A 336 7.09 51.66 -41.39
C TYR A 336 8.34 51.43 -42.26
N SER A 337 9.15 50.44 -41.88
CA SER A 337 10.33 50.05 -42.66
C SER A 337 9.97 49.47 -44.04
N ALA A 338 8.83 48.76 -44.17
CA ALA A 338 8.32 48.32 -45.46
C ALA A 338 7.85 49.49 -46.35
N HIS A 339 7.13 50.47 -45.80
CA HIS A 339 6.63 51.63 -46.54
C HIS A 339 7.78 52.51 -47.08
N THR A 340 8.75 52.83 -46.22
CA THR A 340 9.92 53.65 -46.61
C THR A 340 10.77 52.99 -47.69
N ALA A 341 10.85 51.66 -47.71
CA ALA A 341 11.51 50.92 -48.78
C ALA A 341 10.76 51.02 -50.12
N MET A 342 9.43 51.06 -50.11
CA MET A 342 8.62 51.22 -51.33
C MET A 342 8.72 52.63 -51.94
N GLU A 343 8.68 53.69 -51.12
CA GLU A 343 8.76 55.09 -51.60
C GLU A 343 10.10 55.41 -52.30
N GLN A 344 11.20 54.78 -51.91
CA GLN A 344 12.51 55.08 -52.49
C GLN A 344 12.82 54.31 -53.78
N GLY A 345 11.92 53.45 -54.27
CA GLY A 345 12.12 52.67 -55.50
C GLY A 345 13.37 51.77 -55.50
N ARG A 346 13.97 51.56 -54.32
CA ARG A 346 15.17 50.73 -54.14
C ARG A 346 14.72 49.35 -53.65
N PRO A 347 15.29 48.26 -54.19
CA PRO A 347 15.08 46.93 -53.63
C PRO A 347 15.47 47.01 -52.15
N SER A 348 14.52 46.62 -51.30
CA SER A 348 14.50 46.78 -49.85
C SER A 348 15.69 46.10 -49.18
N THR A 349 16.84 46.78 -49.16
CA THR A 349 17.92 46.45 -48.24
C THR A 349 17.57 47.13 -46.92
N MET A 350 16.65 46.53 -46.18
CA MET A 350 16.57 46.76 -44.74
C MET A 350 17.99 46.65 -44.19
N ASP A 351 18.42 47.65 -43.43
CA ASP A 351 19.69 47.57 -42.72
C ASP A 351 19.74 46.24 -41.94
N PRO A 352 20.76 45.38 -42.18
CA PRO A 352 20.79 44.03 -41.64
C PRO A 352 20.60 43.98 -40.12
N LEU A 353 21.09 45.00 -39.40
CA LEU A 353 20.94 45.11 -37.96
C LEU A 353 19.45 45.18 -37.54
N THR A 354 18.67 45.98 -38.25
CA THR A 354 17.24 46.18 -37.94
C THR A 354 16.44 44.92 -38.21
N LYS A 355 16.75 44.21 -39.31
CA LYS A 355 16.16 42.90 -39.61
C LYS A 355 16.52 41.85 -38.56
N HIS A 356 17.78 41.80 -38.14
CA HIS A 356 18.24 40.86 -37.11
C HIS A 356 17.65 41.16 -35.73
N LEU A 357 17.50 42.44 -35.36
CA LEU A 357 16.84 42.84 -34.12
C LEU A 357 15.36 42.45 -34.13
N GLY A 358 14.63 42.70 -35.22
CA GLY A 358 13.22 42.31 -35.34
C GLY A 358 13.02 40.79 -35.27
N TRP A 359 13.85 40.01 -35.97
CA TRP A 359 13.83 38.55 -35.88
C TRP A 359 14.21 38.05 -34.49
N GLY A 360 15.24 38.64 -33.85
CA GLY A 360 15.64 38.28 -32.49
C GLY A 360 14.54 38.56 -31.48
N PHE A 361 13.82 39.68 -31.60
CA PHE A 361 12.71 40.02 -30.72
C PHE A 361 11.50 39.11 -30.91
N SER A 362 11.09 38.85 -32.16
CA SER A 362 10.00 37.91 -32.46
C SER A 362 10.33 36.51 -31.96
N PHE A 363 11.56 36.04 -32.21
CA PHE A 363 12.00 34.73 -31.74
C PHE A 363 12.05 34.65 -30.21
N PHE A 364 12.46 35.71 -29.53
CA PHE A 364 12.47 35.77 -28.06
C PHE A 364 11.06 35.76 -27.48
N VAL A 365 10.11 36.50 -28.07
CA VAL A 365 8.70 36.51 -27.65
C VAL A 365 8.05 35.14 -27.90
N ASP A 366 8.25 34.54 -29.07
CA ASP A 366 7.77 33.18 -29.37
C ASP A 366 8.43 32.15 -28.45
N TRP A 367 9.73 32.28 -28.17
CA TRP A 367 10.42 31.38 -27.25
C TRP A 367 9.86 31.46 -25.84
N ILE A 368 9.58 32.66 -25.32
CA ILE A 368 8.90 32.85 -24.03
C ILE A 368 7.49 32.25 -24.06
N LEU A 369 6.70 32.52 -25.11
CA LEU A 369 5.36 31.96 -25.22
C LEU A 369 5.35 30.42 -25.24
N ILE A 370 6.31 29.80 -25.93
CA ILE A 370 6.41 28.35 -26.04
C ILE A 370 7.03 27.70 -24.80
N HIS A 371 8.01 28.33 -24.15
CA HIS A 371 8.77 27.67 -23.08
C HIS A 371 8.39 28.14 -21.66
N VAL A 372 7.81 29.33 -21.53
CA VAL A 372 7.40 29.90 -20.23
C VAL A 372 5.87 29.85 -20.06
N LEU A 373 5.09 29.97 -21.14
CA LEU A 373 3.62 30.01 -21.07
C LEU A 373 2.91 28.75 -21.55
N GLN A 374 3.51 27.91 -22.42
CA GLN A 374 2.97 26.57 -22.62
C GLN A 374 3.39 25.65 -21.47
N TRP A 375 2.51 24.70 -21.19
CA TRP A 375 2.67 23.55 -20.30
C TRP A 375 2.14 23.72 -18.87
N ALA A 376 0.82 23.88 -18.76
CA ALA A 376 0.09 22.82 -18.06
C ALA A 376 -0.04 21.64 -19.04
N PRO A 377 0.48 20.44 -18.75
CA PRO A 377 0.19 19.29 -19.60
C PRO A 377 -1.35 19.15 -19.68
N PRO A 378 -1.91 18.79 -20.85
CA PRO A 378 -3.30 18.34 -20.87
C PRO A 378 -3.42 17.26 -19.81
N ARG A 379 -4.40 17.39 -18.92
CA ARG A 379 -4.76 16.33 -17.99
C ARG A 379 -4.83 15.04 -18.79
N ASN A 380 -3.91 14.11 -18.56
CA ASN A 380 -4.18 12.71 -18.86
C ASN A 380 -5.37 12.33 -17.98
N ALA A 381 -6.57 12.56 -18.50
CA ALA A 381 -7.77 11.88 -18.09
C ALA A 381 -7.66 10.43 -18.60
N THR A 382 -6.69 9.68 -18.09
CA THR A 382 -6.84 8.23 -17.93
C THR A 382 -7.55 8.01 -16.60
N ALA A 383 -8.81 8.45 -16.55
CA ALA A 383 -9.80 7.72 -15.79
C ALA A 383 -10.16 6.52 -16.68
N THR A 384 -9.43 5.42 -16.52
CA THR A 384 -9.95 4.11 -16.90
C THR A 384 -11.14 3.84 -15.99
N VAL A 385 -12.29 4.36 -16.40
CA VAL A 385 -13.59 3.86 -15.94
C VAL A 385 -13.67 2.44 -16.49
N ALA A 386 -13.40 1.47 -15.63
CA ALA A 386 -13.86 0.11 -15.87
C ALA A 386 -15.38 0.19 -16.01
N VAL A 387 -15.87 -0.05 -17.22
CA VAL A 387 -17.29 -0.26 -17.52
C VAL A 387 -17.67 -1.59 -16.88
N GLY A 388 -18.04 -1.55 -15.61
CA GLY A 388 -18.80 -2.61 -14.96
C GLY A 388 -20.20 -2.61 -15.56
N ARG A 389 -20.45 -3.56 -16.45
CA ARG A 389 -21.81 -3.93 -16.89
C ARG A 389 -22.65 -4.22 -15.65
N ALA A 390 -23.76 -3.50 -15.49
CA ALA A 390 -24.84 -3.90 -14.62
C ALA A 390 -25.34 -5.30 -15.04
N PRO A 391 -25.65 -6.20 -14.09
CA PRO A 391 -26.40 -7.40 -14.41
C PRO A 391 -27.82 -7.01 -14.85
N VAL A 392 -28.20 -7.52 -16.02
CA VAL A 392 -29.58 -7.56 -16.50
C VAL A 392 -30.33 -8.52 -15.58
N ASN A 393 -31.45 -8.03 -15.04
CA ASN A 393 -32.45 -8.86 -14.38
C ASN A 393 -32.96 -9.93 -15.35
N GLU A 394 -32.78 -11.20 -15.00
CA GLU A 394 -33.75 -12.28 -15.21
C GLU A 394 -33.77 -13.18 -13.97
#